data_AF-A0A7V5R6Q7-F1
#
_entry.id   AF-A0A7V5R6Q7-F1
#
_cell.length_a   1.000
_cell.length_b   1.000
_cell.length_c   1.000
_cell.angle_alpha   90.00
_cell.angle_beta   90.00
_cell.angle_gamma   90.00
#
_symmetry.space_group_name_H-M   'P 1'
#
loop_
_entity.id
_entity.type
_entity.pdbx_description
1 polymer ?
#
loop_
_entity_poly.entity_id
_entity_poly.type
_entity_poly.pdbx_seq_one_letter_code
_entity_poly.pdbx_strand_id
1 'polypeptide(L)'
;MLQESSKRQENDHCRPQGRQIQARQKTDGSSQLKYSEKESMNPAFVIPLLFAVIVVGAWMIGTYNRFIKYKNRIEESLNNIDVTLKRRANLIPNLVRIIKGYSDHEGKIFQDKTRQLGMLSDPKRMEEEQKIARNIGGLIAVAEAYPDLKASSNYLELQNSLNKIEQDIQQARNRYNGYIARFNTLVDSFPASLLARRFHFEKMDYLALELATQREMPGVSFSSTESTKNE
;
A
#
# COMPACT_ATOMS: atom_id res chain seq x y z
N MET A 1 -88.88 -82.32 -59.07
CA MET A 1 -89.59 -82.88 -57.91
C MET A 1 -88.57 -83.62 -57.06
N LEU A 2 -88.62 -83.37 -55.74
CA LEU A 2 -88.10 -84.19 -54.63
C LEU A 2 -86.56 -84.20 -54.47
N GLN A 3 -86.04 -83.57 -53.40
CA GLN A 3 -85.80 -84.15 -52.06
C GLN A 3 -84.77 -85.29 -52.12
N GLU A 4 -83.79 -85.46 -51.24
CA GLU A 4 -83.41 -84.86 -49.96
C GLU A 4 -81.99 -85.39 -49.62
N SER A 5 -81.24 -84.57 -48.87
CA SER A 5 -80.54 -84.95 -47.63
C SER A 5 -79.57 -86.14 -47.55
N SER A 6 -78.34 -85.81 -47.13
CA SER A 6 -77.73 -86.25 -45.86
C SER A 6 -76.44 -87.09 -45.92
N LYS A 7 -75.37 -86.41 -45.46
CA LYS A 7 -74.28 -86.86 -44.60
C LYS A 7 -73.36 -88.00 -45.08
N ARG A 8 -72.10 -87.61 -45.29
CA ARG A 8 -70.94 -88.20 -44.61
C ARG A 8 -69.87 -87.14 -44.42
N GLN A 9 -69.53 -86.87 -43.16
CA GLN A 9 -68.28 -86.20 -42.78
C GLN A 9 -67.18 -87.26 -42.83
N GLU A 10 -66.14 -87.01 -43.62
CA GLU A 10 -64.89 -87.75 -43.56
C GLU A 10 -63.75 -86.74 -43.39
N ASN A 11 -62.87 -87.08 -42.47
CA ASN A 11 -61.81 -86.30 -41.90
C ASN A 11 -60.58 -86.22 -42.82
N ASP A 12 -59.70 -85.28 -42.46
CA ASP A 12 -58.27 -85.26 -42.74
C ASP A 12 -57.82 -84.95 -44.17
N HIS A 13 -57.30 -83.74 -44.39
CA HIS A 13 -55.88 -83.57 -44.75
C HIS A 13 -55.49 -82.11 -45.00
N CYS A 14 -54.23 -81.81 -44.65
CA CYS A 14 -53.37 -80.77 -45.22
C CYS A 14 -53.75 -79.30 -45.04
N ARG A 15 -52.96 -78.59 -44.21
CA ARG A 15 -52.54 -77.22 -44.54
C ARG A 15 -51.07 -77.20 -44.97
N PRO A 16 -50.75 -76.69 -46.17
CA PRO A 16 -49.39 -76.62 -46.68
C PRO A 16 -48.66 -75.37 -46.20
N GLN A 17 -47.33 -75.45 -46.30
CA GLN A 17 -46.41 -74.33 -46.27
C GLN A 17 -46.80 -73.24 -47.30
N GLY A 18 -46.79 -71.98 -46.88
CA GLY A 18 -46.79 -70.79 -47.74
C GLY A 18 -45.83 -69.78 -47.12
N ARG A 19 -44.58 -69.69 -47.57
CA ARG A 19 -44.08 -68.94 -48.74
C ARG A 19 -43.79 -67.48 -48.36
N GLN A 20 -42.54 -67.11 -48.61
CA GLN A 20 -41.89 -65.85 -48.28
C GLN A 20 -42.60 -64.63 -48.86
N ILE A 21 -42.49 -63.50 -48.17
CA ILE A 21 -42.58 -62.17 -48.77
C ILE A 21 -41.41 -61.33 -48.23
N GLN A 22 -40.47 -61.06 -49.12
CA GLN A 22 -39.53 -59.95 -48.99
C GLN A 22 -40.30 -58.64 -49.13
N ALA A 23 -40.07 -57.69 -48.23
CA ALA A 23 -40.39 -56.30 -48.48
C ALA A 23 -39.22 -55.42 -48.05
N ARG A 24 -38.56 -54.84 -49.05
CA ARG A 24 -37.77 -53.61 -48.94
C ARG A 24 -38.61 -52.54 -48.22
N GLN A 25 -37.98 -51.68 -47.43
CA GLN A 25 -37.66 -50.32 -47.89
C GLN A 25 -36.84 -49.53 -46.85
N LYS A 26 -35.91 -48.75 -47.41
CA LYS A 26 -35.14 -47.68 -46.78
C LYS A 26 -36.06 -46.63 -46.16
N THR A 27 -35.68 -46.12 -45.00
CA THR A 27 -35.59 -44.69 -44.65
C THR A 27 -34.87 -44.63 -43.30
N ASP A 28 -33.70 -44.01 -43.26
CA ASP A 28 -33.47 -42.66 -42.74
C ASP A 28 -33.30 -42.67 -41.22
N GLY A 29 -32.33 -41.91 -40.74
CA GLY A 29 -32.03 -41.86 -39.30
C GLY A 29 -30.57 -41.64 -39.02
N SER A 30 -30.08 -40.49 -39.48
CA SER A 30 -29.23 -39.59 -38.69
C SER A 30 -28.31 -40.23 -37.65
N SER A 31 -27.01 -40.12 -37.93
CA SER A 31 -26.07 -39.51 -37.00
C SER A 31 -26.21 -40.00 -35.57
N GLN A 32 -25.45 -41.04 -35.25
CA GLN A 32 -24.99 -41.30 -33.88
C GLN A 32 -24.33 -40.02 -33.37
N LEU A 33 -25.12 -39.08 -32.85
CA LEU A 33 -24.66 -38.08 -31.93
C LEU A 33 -24.17 -38.90 -30.75
N LYS A 34 -22.86 -39.19 -30.77
CA LYS A 34 -22.08 -39.25 -29.56
C LYS A 34 -22.41 -37.96 -28.81
N TYR A 35 -23.44 -38.03 -27.99
CA TYR A 35 -23.50 -37.21 -26.80
C TYR A 35 -22.22 -37.60 -26.08
N SER A 36 -21.21 -36.76 -26.30
CA SER A 36 -20.12 -36.57 -25.37
C SER A 36 -20.80 -36.52 -24.02
N GLU A 37 -20.73 -37.64 -23.33
CA GLU A 37 -21.01 -37.75 -21.92
C GLU A 37 -20.06 -36.72 -21.32
N LYS A 38 -20.56 -35.49 -21.17
CA LYS A 38 -19.89 -34.48 -20.37
C LYS A 38 -19.76 -35.18 -19.04
N GLU A 39 -18.56 -35.66 -18.73
CA GLU A 39 -18.20 -36.12 -17.41
C GLU A 39 -18.64 -35.00 -16.48
N SER A 40 -19.85 -35.16 -15.92
CA SER A 40 -20.40 -34.23 -14.98
C SER A 40 -19.48 -34.39 -13.80
N MET A 41 -18.51 -33.48 -13.67
CA MET A 41 -17.67 -33.37 -12.49
C MET A 41 -18.57 -33.62 -11.29
N ASN A 42 -18.27 -34.66 -10.50
CA ASN A 42 -19.14 -35.07 -9.42
C ASN A 42 -19.52 -33.81 -8.61
N PRO A 43 -20.81 -33.58 -8.29
CA PRO A 43 -21.22 -32.37 -7.58
C PRO A 43 -20.47 -32.20 -6.25
N ALA A 44 -19.94 -33.30 -5.70
CA ALA A 44 -19.03 -33.34 -4.57
C ALA A 44 -17.69 -32.59 -4.78
N PHE A 45 -17.18 -32.44 -6.02
CA PHE A 45 -15.96 -31.66 -6.34
C PHE A 45 -16.25 -30.23 -6.79
N VAL A 46 -17.44 -29.98 -7.37
CA VAL A 46 -17.83 -28.63 -7.83
C VAL A 46 -18.05 -27.68 -6.65
N ILE A 47 -18.71 -28.16 -5.58
CA ILE A 47 -18.99 -27.36 -4.38
C ILE A 47 -17.70 -26.91 -3.67
N PRO A 48 -16.72 -27.78 -3.34
CA PRO A 48 -15.48 -27.34 -2.70
C PRO A 48 -14.62 -26.46 -3.61
N LEU A 49 -14.65 -26.68 -4.94
CA LEU A 49 -13.97 -25.80 -5.90
C LEU A 49 -14.55 -24.39 -5.88
N LEU A 50 -15.89 -24.27 -5.94
CA LEU A 50 -16.57 -22.97 -5.86
C LEU A 50 -16.27 -22.26 -4.54
N PHE A 51 -16.31 -23.00 -3.43
CA PHE A 51 -15.96 -22.47 -2.12
C PHE A 51 -14.51 -21.95 -2.07
N ALA A 52 -13.55 -22.72 -2.61
CA ALA A 52 -12.16 -22.29 -2.69
C ALA A 52 -11.98 -21.00 -3.50
N VAL A 53 -12.69 -20.85 -4.63
CA VAL A 53 -12.68 -19.63 -5.44
C VAL A 53 -13.22 -18.44 -4.66
N ILE A 54 -14.32 -18.61 -3.90
CA ILE A 54 -14.89 -17.54 -3.07
C ILE A 54 -13.89 -17.11 -1.99
N VAL A 55 -13.24 -18.06 -1.30
CA VAL A 55 -12.24 -17.77 -0.27
C VAL A 55 -11.06 -17.00 -0.84
N VAL A 56 -10.53 -17.43 -1.99
CA VAL A 56 -9.42 -16.74 -2.67
C VAL A 56 -9.85 -15.33 -3.12
N GLY A 57 -11.05 -15.19 -3.68
CA GLY A 57 -11.59 -13.89 -4.09
C GLY A 57 -11.73 -12.91 -2.91
N ALA A 58 -12.31 -13.37 -1.80
CA ALA A 58 -12.44 -12.58 -0.58
C ALA A 58 -11.06 -12.15 -0.03
N TRP A 59 -10.08 -13.06 -0.06
CA TRP A 59 -8.71 -12.78 0.35
C TRP A 59 -8.02 -11.73 -0.56
N MET A 60 -8.19 -11.82 -1.88
CA MET A 60 -7.65 -10.83 -2.82
C MET A 60 -8.21 -9.44 -2.56
N ILE A 61 -9.54 -9.32 -2.40
CA ILE A 61 -10.21 -8.04 -2.09
C ILE A 61 -9.69 -7.47 -0.77
N GLY A 62 -9.58 -8.32 0.26
CA GLY A 62 -9.06 -7.92 1.56
C GLY A 62 -7.62 -7.41 1.48
N THR A 63 -6.77 -8.07 0.71
CA THR A 63 -5.36 -7.70 0.53
C THR A 63 -5.20 -6.42 -0.30
N TYR A 64 -5.97 -6.27 -1.37
CA TYR A 64 -6.00 -5.04 -2.18
C TYR A 64 -6.39 -3.82 -1.33
N ASN A 65 -7.46 -3.96 -0.51
CA ASN A 65 -7.89 -2.89 0.40
C ASN A 65 -6.82 -2.54 1.44
N ARG A 66 -5.98 -3.50 1.86
CA ARG A 66 -4.83 -3.21 2.75
C ARG A 66 -3.78 -2.34 2.05
N PHE A 67 -3.44 -2.61 0.79
CA PHE A 67 -2.51 -1.76 0.03
C PHE A 67 -3.03 -0.33 -0.07
N ILE A 68 -4.29 -0.15 -0.48
CA ILE A 68 -4.92 1.19 -0.57
C ILE A 68 -4.95 1.88 0.80
N LYS A 69 -5.30 1.15 1.87
CA LYS A 69 -5.28 1.69 3.24
C LYS A 69 -3.89 2.21 3.62
N TYR A 70 -2.83 1.48 3.32
CA TYR A 70 -1.47 1.94 3.61
C TYR A 70 -1.06 3.16 2.77
N LYS A 71 -1.42 3.21 1.48
CA LYS A 71 -1.18 4.40 0.65
C LYS A 71 -1.83 5.65 1.26
N ASN A 72 -3.11 5.55 1.63
CA ASN A 72 -3.82 6.67 2.24
C ASN A 72 -3.21 7.08 3.59
N ARG A 73 -2.73 6.12 4.39
CA ARG A 73 -2.03 6.40 5.67
C ARG A 73 -0.68 7.09 5.46
N ILE A 74 0.06 6.72 4.42
CA ILE A 74 1.33 7.35 4.06
C ILE A 74 1.08 8.81 3.65
N GLU A 75 0.08 9.04 2.80
CA GLU A 75 -0.33 10.39 2.37
C GLU A 75 -0.82 11.26 3.55
N GLU A 76 -1.69 10.71 4.40
CA GLU A 76 -2.15 11.36 5.64
C GLU A 76 -0.95 11.74 6.54
N SER A 77 -0.01 10.82 6.71
CA SER A 77 1.19 11.07 7.52
C SER A 77 2.10 12.13 6.90
N LEU A 78 2.20 12.19 5.57
CA LEU A 78 2.98 13.20 4.87
C LEU A 78 2.39 14.61 5.05
N ASN A 79 1.07 14.73 4.96
CA ASN A 79 0.34 15.98 5.23
C ASN A 79 0.53 16.44 6.68
N ASN A 80 0.52 15.52 7.64
CA ASN A 80 0.79 15.85 9.04
C ASN A 80 2.23 16.38 9.26
N ILE A 81 3.20 15.85 8.53
CA ILE A 81 4.57 16.39 8.52
C ILE A 81 4.55 17.81 7.96
N ASP A 82 3.87 18.07 6.83
CA ASP A 82 3.79 19.41 6.23
C ASP A 82 3.25 20.47 7.18
N VAL A 83 2.15 20.16 7.87
CA VAL A 83 1.56 21.08 8.85
C VAL A 83 2.54 21.35 10.00
N THR A 84 3.30 20.35 10.42
CA THR A 84 4.27 20.50 11.50
C THR A 84 5.48 21.35 11.10
N LEU A 85 6.00 21.13 9.89
CA LEU A 85 7.08 21.95 9.33
C LEU A 85 6.64 23.41 9.13
N LYS A 86 5.42 23.65 8.64
CA LYS A 86 4.84 25.00 8.54
C LYS A 86 4.71 25.67 9.91
N ARG A 87 4.24 24.95 10.94
CA ARG A 87 4.17 25.47 12.32
C ARG A 87 5.56 25.89 12.82
N ARG A 88 6.62 25.13 12.51
CA ARG A 88 8.00 25.51 12.83
C ARG A 88 8.41 26.81 12.14
N ALA A 89 8.19 26.91 10.84
CA ALA A 89 8.53 28.10 10.06
C ALA A 89 7.80 29.36 10.57
N ASN A 90 6.54 29.20 11.02
CA ASN A 90 5.74 30.28 11.58
C ASN A 90 6.25 30.84 12.91
N LEU A 91 7.16 30.14 13.63
CA LEU A 91 7.79 30.66 14.85
C LEU A 91 8.96 31.62 14.55
N ILE A 92 9.56 31.55 13.35
CA ILE A 92 10.75 32.34 12.99
C ILE A 92 10.50 33.85 13.12
N PRO A 93 9.39 34.42 12.61
CA PRO A 93 9.16 35.87 12.72
C PRO A 93 9.05 36.34 14.18
N ASN A 94 8.52 35.49 15.07
CA ASN A 94 8.42 35.80 16.49
C ASN A 94 9.80 35.74 17.15
N LEU A 95 10.63 34.73 16.84
CA LEU A 95 12.03 34.67 17.31
C LEU A 95 12.83 35.91 16.87
N VAL A 96 12.74 36.29 15.60
CA VAL A 96 13.42 37.49 15.06
C VAL A 96 12.97 38.75 15.79
N ARG A 97 11.67 38.87 16.11
CA ARG A 97 11.13 40.03 16.84
C ARG A 97 11.69 40.13 18.26
N ILE A 98 11.84 39.02 18.97
CA ILE A 98 12.44 39.02 20.30
C ILE A 98 13.92 39.41 20.19
N ILE A 99 14.69 38.81 19.29
CA ILE A 99 16.11 39.13 19.10
C ILE A 99 16.29 40.62 18.77
N LYS A 100 15.44 41.20 17.92
CA LYS A 100 15.44 42.64 17.63
C LYS A 100 15.28 43.52 18.87
N GLY A 101 14.47 43.09 19.84
CA GLY A 101 14.29 43.83 21.10
C GLY A 101 15.57 43.92 21.95
N TYR A 102 16.55 43.04 21.71
CA TYR A 102 17.84 43.03 22.41
C TYR A 102 19.03 43.44 21.52
N SER A 103 18.94 43.21 20.21
CA SER A 103 19.98 43.57 19.23
C SER A 103 19.37 43.94 17.88
N ASP A 104 19.42 45.23 17.55
CA ASP A 104 18.93 45.76 16.27
C ASP A 104 19.74 45.28 15.06
N HIS A 105 21.07 45.09 15.23
CA HIS A 105 21.95 44.68 14.14
C HIS A 105 21.68 43.21 13.73
N GLU A 106 21.72 42.30 14.71
CA GLU A 106 21.46 40.88 14.49
C GLU A 106 20.03 40.66 13.99
N GLY A 107 19.06 41.32 14.61
CA GLY A 107 17.67 41.21 14.24
C GLY A 107 17.37 41.65 12.80
N LYS A 108 18.10 42.64 12.25
CA LYS A 108 17.98 43.04 10.83
C LYS A 108 18.56 41.98 9.89
N ILE A 109 19.74 41.45 10.19
CA ILE A 109 20.39 40.38 9.40
C ILE A 109 19.44 39.17 9.26
N PHE A 110 18.85 38.71 10.36
CA PHE A 110 17.93 37.58 10.32
C PHE A 110 16.57 37.88 9.69
N GLN A 111 16.07 39.12 9.78
CA GLN A 111 14.85 39.52 9.08
C GLN A 111 15.02 39.40 7.57
N ASP A 112 16.14 39.87 7.04
CA ASP A 112 16.42 39.83 5.60
C ASP A 112 16.61 38.38 5.13
N LYS A 113 17.30 37.55 5.93
CA LYS A 113 17.45 36.11 5.68
C LYS A 113 16.11 35.35 5.71
N THR A 114 15.19 35.76 6.59
CA THR A 114 13.86 35.14 6.71
C THR A 114 12.94 35.55 5.56
N ARG A 115 13.02 36.79 5.09
CA ARG A 115 12.25 37.27 3.92
C ARG A 115 12.60 36.49 2.64
N GLN A 116 13.86 36.10 2.49
CA GLN A 116 14.31 35.27 1.37
C GLN A 116 13.71 33.85 1.41
N LEU A 117 13.32 33.35 2.59
CA LEU A 117 12.66 32.05 2.71
C LEU A 117 11.14 32.11 2.49
N GLY A 118 10.51 33.27 2.74
CA GLY A 118 9.06 33.45 2.60
C GLY A 118 8.52 33.46 1.17
N MET A 119 9.38 33.38 0.15
CA MET A 119 8.99 33.34 -1.27
C MET A 119 9.06 31.94 -1.90
N LEU A 120 9.43 30.89 -1.15
CA LEU A 120 9.51 29.54 -1.70
C LEU A 120 8.26 28.73 -1.33
N SER A 121 7.51 28.36 -2.35
CA SER A 121 6.30 27.52 -2.27
C SER A 121 6.41 26.44 -3.35
N ASP A 122 7.55 25.74 -3.41
CA ASP A 122 7.89 24.81 -4.51
C ASP A 122 8.54 23.50 -3.98
N PRO A 123 8.73 22.43 -4.78
CA PRO A 123 8.59 21.05 -4.33
C PRO A 123 9.90 20.49 -3.77
N LYS A 124 10.92 21.35 -3.56
CA LYS A 124 12.21 20.97 -2.98
C LYS A 124 12.16 21.02 -1.45
N ARG A 125 11.19 20.28 -0.91
CA ARG A 125 10.87 20.17 0.51
C ARG A 125 12.12 19.93 1.38
N MET A 126 13.02 19.03 0.97
CA MET A 126 14.21 18.72 1.77
C MET A 126 15.25 19.86 1.81
N GLU A 127 15.48 20.53 0.69
CA GLU A 127 16.48 21.60 0.61
C GLU A 127 16.04 22.85 1.39
N GLU A 128 14.75 23.18 1.30
CA GLU A 128 14.14 24.29 2.02
C GLU A 128 14.11 24.03 3.53
N GLU A 129 13.75 22.82 3.95
CA GLU A 129 13.78 22.45 5.37
C GLU A 129 15.18 22.53 5.97
N GLN A 130 16.22 22.13 5.23
CA GLN A 130 17.61 22.30 5.67
C GLN A 130 17.99 23.77 5.85
N LYS A 131 17.53 24.67 4.97
CA LYS A 131 17.77 26.13 5.11
C LYS A 131 17.07 26.69 6.34
N ILE A 132 15.82 26.30 6.58
CA ILE A 132 15.06 26.69 7.76
C ILE A 132 15.76 26.18 9.04
N ALA A 133 16.16 24.91 9.06
CA ALA A 133 16.86 24.30 10.18
C ALA A 133 18.16 25.05 10.53
N ARG A 134 18.99 25.35 9.52
CA ARG A 134 20.22 26.14 9.70
C ARG A 134 19.97 27.55 10.23
N ASN A 135 18.89 28.20 9.79
CA ASN A 135 18.54 29.53 10.28
C ASN A 135 18.11 29.52 11.75
N ILE A 136 17.32 28.52 12.15
CA ILE A 136 16.94 28.31 13.55
C ILE A 136 18.19 28.06 14.41
N GLY A 137 19.11 27.20 13.96
CA GLY A 137 20.38 26.98 14.65
C GLY A 137 21.20 28.26 14.81
N GLY A 138 21.24 29.11 13.78
CA GLY A 138 21.89 30.43 13.86
C GLY A 138 21.24 31.37 14.88
N LEU A 139 19.90 31.40 14.95
CA LEU A 139 19.18 32.21 15.93
C LEU A 139 19.46 31.75 17.38
N ILE A 140 19.58 30.44 17.60
CA ILE A 140 19.95 29.87 18.90
C ILE A 140 21.38 30.27 19.26
N ALA A 141 22.32 30.21 18.31
CA ALA A 141 23.71 30.62 18.54
C ALA A 141 23.81 32.12 18.91
N VAL A 142 23.02 32.98 18.28
CA VAL A 142 22.95 34.41 18.68
C VAL A 142 22.39 34.53 20.09
N ALA A 143 21.33 33.81 20.44
CA ALA A 143 20.79 33.85 21.79
C ALA A 143 21.80 33.37 22.87
N GLU A 144 22.71 32.45 22.54
CA GLU A 144 23.80 32.06 23.45
C GLU A 144 24.79 33.21 23.72
N ALA A 145 24.98 34.13 22.78
CA ALA A 145 25.85 35.30 22.94
C ALA A 145 25.23 36.42 23.81
N TYR A 146 23.92 36.39 24.06
CA TYR A 146 23.19 37.41 24.83
C TYR A 146 22.50 36.79 26.07
N PRO A 147 23.15 36.78 27.26
CA PRO A 147 22.60 36.18 28.48
C PRO A 147 21.23 36.71 28.88
N ASP A 148 20.99 38.02 28.73
CA ASP A 148 19.72 38.67 29.07
C ASP A 148 18.56 38.20 28.17
N LEU A 149 18.84 37.97 26.88
CA LEU A 149 17.89 37.39 25.93
C LEU A 149 17.59 35.93 26.30
N LYS A 150 18.64 35.15 26.62
CA LYS A 150 18.51 33.75 27.00
C LYS A 150 17.65 33.55 28.25
N ALA A 151 17.76 34.45 29.22
CA ALA A 151 16.97 34.44 30.45
C ALA A 151 15.56 35.02 30.28
N SER A 152 15.25 35.62 29.13
CA SER A 152 13.95 36.21 28.85
C SER A 152 12.84 35.16 28.84
N SER A 153 11.78 35.37 29.60
CA SER A 153 10.60 34.49 29.63
C SER A 153 10.03 34.23 28.22
N ASN A 154 9.99 35.27 27.38
CA ASN A 154 9.46 35.16 26.02
C ASN A 154 10.33 34.27 25.13
N TYR A 155 11.65 34.30 25.31
CA TYR A 155 12.58 33.44 24.57
C TYR A 155 12.47 31.99 25.04
N LEU A 156 12.41 31.75 26.36
CA LEU A 156 12.23 30.42 26.93
C LEU A 156 10.92 29.76 26.46
N GLU A 157 9.82 30.50 26.36
CA GLU A 157 8.56 30.01 25.84
C GLU A 157 8.66 29.59 24.35
N LEU A 158 9.33 30.40 23.52
CA LEU A 158 9.56 30.05 22.12
C LEU A 158 10.50 28.85 21.97
N GLN A 159 11.55 28.76 22.79
CA GLN A 159 12.45 27.60 22.80
C GLN A 159 11.69 26.32 23.17
N ASN A 160 10.82 26.38 24.18
CA ASN A 160 9.96 25.26 24.56
C ASN A 160 9.00 24.87 23.44
N SER A 161 8.38 25.85 22.79
CA SER A 161 7.50 25.63 21.63
C SER A 161 8.25 24.99 20.46
N LEU A 162 9.46 25.46 20.16
CA LEU A 162 10.32 24.90 19.13
C LEU A 162 10.71 23.45 19.47
N ASN A 163 11.15 23.18 20.71
CA ASN A 163 11.49 21.83 21.16
C ASN A 163 10.30 20.86 21.02
N LYS A 164 9.09 21.31 21.37
CA LYS A 164 7.87 20.52 21.20
C LYS A 164 7.59 20.22 19.73
N ILE A 165 7.76 21.20 18.85
CA ILE A 165 7.60 20.99 17.40
C ILE A 165 8.66 20.03 16.86
N GLU A 166 9.91 20.10 17.30
CA GLU A 166 10.96 19.15 16.89
C GLU A 166 10.64 17.71 17.33
N GLN A 167 10.09 17.53 18.54
CA GLN A 167 9.59 16.23 18.98
C GLN A 167 8.41 15.75 18.12
N ASP A 168 7.48 16.64 17.76
CA ASP A 168 6.37 16.32 16.87
C ASP A 168 6.87 15.93 15.47
N ILE A 169 7.89 16.61 14.93
CA ILE A 169 8.52 16.27 13.63
C ILE A 169 9.14 14.88 13.69
N GLN A 170 9.89 14.56 14.75
CA GLN A 170 10.47 13.23 14.94
C GLN A 170 9.41 12.14 14.97
N GLN A 171 8.34 12.35 15.75
CA GLN A 171 7.24 11.41 15.85
C GLN A 171 6.52 11.25 14.50
N ALA A 172 6.27 12.33 13.78
CA ALA A 172 5.64 12.32 12.48
C ALA A 172 6.49 11.58 11.44
N ARG A 173 7.82 11.82 11.42
CA ARG A 173 8.78 11.09 10.58
C ARG A 173 8.77 9.60 10.89
N ASN A 174 8.87 9.24 12.17
CA ASN A 174 8.88 7.83 12.59
C ASN A 174 7.56 7.13 12.23
N ARG A 175 6.42 7.83 12.35
CA ARG A 175 5.11 7.33 11.93
C ARG A 175 5.03 7.10 10.43
N TYR A 176 5.48 8.08 9.63
CA TYR A 176 5.55 7.96 8.17
C TYR A 176 6.42 6.78 7.74
N ASN A 177 7.64 6.69 8.28
CA ASN A 177 8.56 5.58 8.01
C ASN A 177 7.99 4.24 8.48
N GLY A 178 7.24 4.23 9.59
CA GLY A 178 6.53 3.04 10.05
C GLY A 178 5.45 2.55 9.09
N TYR A 179 4.70 3.47 8.44
CA TYR A 179 3.74 3.08 7.40
C TYR A 179 4.43 2.58 6.13
N ILE A 180 5.53 3.23 5.71
CA ILE A 180 6.34 2.76 4.58
C ILE A 180 6.91 1.37 4.86
N ALA A 181 7.45 1.13 6.05
CA ALA A 181 7.97 -0.19 6.42
C ALA A 181 6.90 -1.27 6.31
N ARG A 182 5.68 -1.02 6.81
CA ARG A 182 4.54 -1.95 6.72
C ARG A 182 4.08 -2.16 5.28
N PHE A 183 4.06 -1.10 4.48
CA PHE A 183 3.70 -1.16 3.07
C PHE A 183 4.73 -1.96 2.27
N ASN A 184 6.02 -1.65 2.41
CA ASN A 184 7.12 -2.39 1.77
C ASN A 184 7.14 -3.86 2.20
N THR A 185 6.88 -4.14 3.48
CA THR A 185 6.74 -5.52 3.98
C THR A 185 5.56 -6.22 3.30
N LEU A 186 4.42 -5.55 3.12
CA LEU A 186 3.25 -6.11 2.43
C LEU A 186 3.52 -6.37 0.94
N VAL A 187 4.30 -5.51 0.28
CA VAL A 187 4.76 -5.70 -1.10
C VAL A 187 5.63 -6.94 -1.23
N ASP A 188 6.51 -7.21 -0.27
CA ASP A 188 7.43 -8.36 -0.30
C ASP A 188 6.80 -9.68 0.17
N SER A 189 5.80 -9.61 1.06
CA SER A 189 5.27 -10.78 1.75
C SER A 189 4.43 -11.68 0.85
N PHE A 190 4.71 -12.99 0.81
CA PHE A 190 3.83 -13.97 0.20
C PHE A 190 2.59 -14.23 1.10
N PRO A 191 1.36 -14.30 0.56
CA PRO A 191 1.00 -14.30 -0.86
C PRO A 191 0.68 -12.91 -1.45
N ALA A 192 0.74 -11.84 -0.65
CA ALA A 192 0.43 -10.48 -1.09
C ALA A 192 1.34 -9.97 -2.22
N SER A 193 2.58 -10.46 -2.31
CA SER A 193 3.54 -10.10 -3.36
C SER A 193 3.10 -10.46 -4.79
N LEU A 194 2.25 -11.48 -4.96
CA LEU A 194 1.65 -11.79 -6.27
C LEU A 194 0.70 -10.69 -6.72
N LEU A 195 -0.14 -10.21 -5.80
CA LEU A 195 -1.03 -9.07 -6.03
C LEU A 195 -0.22 -7.80 -6.24
N ALA A 196 0.85 -7.59 -5.46
CA ALA A 196 1.73 -6.44 -5.59
C ALA A 196 2.31 -6.34 -7.02
N ARG A 197 2.85 -7.44 -7.54
CA ARG A 197 3.37 -7.50 -8.92
C ARG A 197 2.29 -7.30 -9.97
N ARG A 198 1.09 -7.87 -9.77
CA ARG A 198 -0.02 -7.77 -10.74
C ARG A 198 -0.64 -6.38 -10.82
N PHE A 199 -0.64 -5.63 -9.71
CA PHE A 199 -1.22 -4.29 -9.58
C PHE A 199 -0.17 -3.18 -9.50
N HIS A 200 1.11 -3.48 -9.75
CA HIS A 200 2.22 -2.51 -9.73
C HIS A 200 2.37 -1.74 -8.40
N PHE A 201 2.20 -2.43 -7.27
CA PHE A 201 2.57 -1.85 -5.97
C PHE A 201 4.08 -2.00 -5.78
N GLU A 202 4.80 -0.89 -5.92
CA GLU A 202 6.25 -0.80 -5.75
C GLU A 202 6.62 -0.29 -4.36
N LYS A 203 7.85 -0.56 -3.91
CA LYS A 203 8.35 -0.05 -2.63
C LYS A 203 8.47 1.46 -2.66
N MET A 204 8.26 2.07 -1.49
CA MET A 204 8.43 3.51 -1.28
C MET A 204 9.70 3.77 -0.45
N ASP A 205 10.33 4.91 -0.72
CA ASP A 205 11.52 5.37 -0.01
C ASP A 205 11.20 5.98 1.34
N TYR A 206 12.05 5.71 2.33
CA TYR A 206 11.93 6.32 3.65
C TYR A 206 12.25 7.81 3.61
N LEU A 207 11.59 8.58 4.49
CA LEU A 207 11.89 10.00 4.64
C LEU A 207 13.09 10.20 5.56
N ALA A 208 14.12 10.87 5.02
CA ALA A 208 15.25 11.39 5.78
C ALA A 208 15.02 12.88 6.08
N LEU A 209 14.84 13.22 7.36
CA LEU A 209 14.81 14.61 7.84
C LEU A 209 15.89 14.78 8.91
N GLU A 210 16.74 15.79 8.73
CA GLU A 210 17.67 16.27 9.75
C GLU A 210 16.94 17.23 10.70
N LEU A 211 17.21 17.08 12.00
CA LEU A 211 16.65 17.97 13.02
C LEU A 211 17.43 19.28 13.10
N ALA A 212 16.72 20.39 13.29
CA ALA A 212 17.35 21.70 13.45
C ALA A 212 18.11 21.85 14.78
N THR A 213 17.69 21.10 15.80
CA THR A 213 18.27 21.10 17.15
C THR A 213 19.26 19.97 17.40
N GLN A 214 19.44 19.04 16.45
CA GLN A 214 20.54 18.08 16.55
C GLN A 214 21.84 18.79 16.21
N ARG A 215 22.72 18.96 17.21
CA ARG A 215 24.15 19.12 16.96
C ARG A 215 24.59 17.89 16.17
N GLU A 216 25.24 18.08 15.02
CA GLU A 216 26.08 17.03 14.47
C GLU A 216 27.00 16.58 15.60
N MET A 217 26.84 15.34 16.08
CA MET A 217 27.78 14.81 17.06
C MET A 217 29.15 14.84 16.38
N PRO A 218 30.16 15.56 16.92
CA PRO A 218 31.49 15.48 16.37
C PRO A 218 31.89 14.01 16.38
N GLY A 219 32.20 13.46 15.21
CA GLY A 219 32.59 12.07 15.07
C GLY A 219 33.84 11.82 15.90
N VAL A 220 33.68 11.23 17.08
CA VAL A 220 34.81 10.84 17.92
C VAL A 220 35.43 9.61 17.26
N SER A 221 36.45 9.85 16.45
CA SER A 221 37.32 8.80 15.94
C SER A 221 38.22 8.35 17.09
N PHE A 222 37.88 7.21 17.70
CA PHE A 222 38.82 6.50 18.54
C PHE A 222 39.84 5.85 17.61
N SER A 223 41.05 6.43 17.51
CA SER A 223 42.19 5.77 16.88
C SER A 223 42.49 4.50 17.70
N SER A 224 42.07 3.34 17.19
CA SER A 224 42.46 2.06 17.75
C SER A 224 43.96 1.91 17.59
N THR A 225 44.68 1.98 18.71
CA THR A 225 46.11 1.68 18.76
C THR A 225 46.29 0.22 18.33
N GLU A 226 46.92 0.07 17.17
CA GLU A 226 47.32 -1.19 16.57
C GLU A 226 48.25 -1.93 17.54
N SER A 227 47.77 -3.02 18.12
CA SER A 227 48.57 -3.91 18.95
C SER A 227 49.50 -4.70 18.03
N THR A 228 50.74 -4.25 17.95
CA THR A 228 51.86 -4.98 17.36
C THR A 228 52.12 -6.25 18.17
N LYS A 229 51.55 -7.38 17.74
CA LYS A 229 52.05 -8.70 18.13
C LYS A 229 53.26 -9.03 17.28
N ASN A 230 54.44 -8.69 17.78
CA ASN A 230 55.69 -9.35 17.46
C ASN A 230 56.29 -9.85 18.76
N GLU A 231 56.05 -11.11 19.09
CA GLU A 231 57.02 -11.98 19.76
C GLU A 231 56.67 -13.44 19.47
#